data_AF-A0A7U9CT39-F1
#
_entry.id   AF-A0A7U9CT39-F1
#
_cell.length_a   1.000
_cell.length_b   1.000
_cell.length_c   1.000
_cell.angle_alpha   90.00
_cell.angle_beta   90.00
_cell.angle_gamma   90.00
#
_symmetry.space_group_name_H-M   'P 1'
#
loop_
_entity.id
_entity.type
_entity.pdbx_description
1 polymer ?
#
loop_
_entity_poly.entity_id
_entity_poly.type
_entity_poly.pdbx_seq_one_letter_code
_entity_poly.pdbx_strand_id
1 'polypeptide(L)'
;MWYHLLKDKGAEITRQESVHARVLNVGEPQFELNAPMVKGVENHFLEPGNLPGGTTEMTIYKPLVRPWVIDDEAQWFWEGEVSGGATGSIKFNALTVRQDWLIRLDAEFVAKHIEPNRGSKITVRYQLWRHATDETSLSNPLVFVVGEVVEWVPPTIDSVKGLPSDVEIPDGGSTPDISLVFAGEGHAGQQIELLDEGVVIFTPIAVDAAGKWSHTLTAQALGDHKYSVKALYGGGSESAAWVVTVTASDAPSITSARNSVGQLILRGGDTPDRTIVLYGNASNGQKIEILDNLIPVGEVYADSQTGDWSFTLMGLDASTHNFVAKALYGSEQPSAPYLIVIIETRDVCEIWLQPSTGGTGGVVPANGSILQFEDYRSMRLGFQIISFAKGEHVVTLSSPMSETLSYTVRIVNPGIREYGVWIFTINGPGVYTANFYGPTGQQLTAPYTVKFI
;
A
#
# COMPACT_ATOMS: atom_id res chain seq x y z
N MET A 1 -64.15 25.94 29.10
CA MET A 1 -65.59 25.65 29.03
C MET A 1 -66.28 26.58 30.03
N TRP A 2 -67.22 27.41 29.59
CA TRP A 2 -67.94 28.34 30.46
C TRP A 2 -69.45 28.18 30.20
N TYR A 3 -70.27 28.50 31.20
CA TYR A 3 -71.74 28.45 31.10
C TYR A 3 -72.33 29.79 31.49
N HIS A 4 -73.41 30.17 30.79
CA HIS A 4 -74.23 31.33 31.18
C HIS A 4 -75.11 30.95 32.37
N LEU A 5 -75.04 31.72 33.45
CA LEU A 5 -76.07 31.66 34.48
C LEU A 5 -77.21 32.59 34.05
N LEU A 6 -78.39 32.02 33.87
CA LEU A 6 -79.64 32.76 33.71
C LEU A 6 -80.28 32.84 35.10
N LYS A 7 -80.54 34.04 35.59
CA LYS A 7 -81.35 34.25 36.80
C LYS A 7 -82.67 34.89 36.39
N ASP A 8 -83.77 34.23 36.74
CA ASP A 8 -85.11 34.76 36.61
C ASP A 8 -85.39 35.74 37.75
N LYS A 9 -85.73 36.98 37.39
CA LYS A 9 -86.26 38.01 38.30
C LYS A 9 -87.50 38.63 37.65
N GLY A 10 -88.49 37.81 37.32
CA GLY A 10 -89.70 38.26 36.63
C GLY A 10 -89.49 38.35 35.11
N ALA A 11 -90.28 39.18 34.41
CA ALA A 11 -90.39 39.18 32.94
C ALA A 11 -89.11 39.56 32.14
N GLU A 12 -87.94 39.66 32.78
CA GLU A 12 -86.64 39.87 32.14
C GLU A 12 -85.60 38.83 32.60
N ILE A 13 -84.98 38.17 31.63
CA ILE A 13 -83.89 37.21 31.85
C ILE A 13 -82.57 37.98 31.83
N THR A 14 -81.87 38.06 32.96
CA THR A 14 -80.49 38.60 33.01
C THR A 14 -79.47 37.49 32.85
N ARG A 15 -78.49 37.72 31.96
CA ARG A 15 -77.44 36.76 31.59
C ARG A 15 -76.11 37.23 32.20
N GLN A 16 -75.56 36.45 33.13
CA GLN A 16 -74.25 36.71 33.73
C GLN A 16 -73.32 35.53 33.43
N GLU A 17 -72.13 35.81 32.90
CA GLU A 17 -71.11 34.79 32.63
C GLU A 17 -70.39 34.40 33.91
N SER A 18 -70.06 33.11 34.02
CA SER A 18 -69.23 32.59 35.10
C SER A 18 -67.78 33.08 34.97
N VAL A 19 -67.05 33.13 36.09
CA VAL A 19 -65.60 33.42 36.09
C VAL A 19 -64.92 32.36 35.23
N HIS A 20 -64.17 32.80 34.23
CA HIS A 20 -63.49 31.89 33.32
C HIS A 20 -62.41 31.11 34.08
N ALA A 21 -62.39 29.79 33.92
CA ALA A 21 -61.25 28.99 34.34
C ALA A 21 -60.01 29.44 33.56
N ARG A 22 -58.87 29.62 34.25
CA ARG A 22 -57.59 30.02 33.65
C ARG A 22 -57.28 29.09 32.48
N VAL A 23 -56.95 29.66 31.32
CA VAL A 23 -56.65 28.90 30.10
C VAL A 23 -55.43 28.02 30.36
N LEU A 24 -55.59 26.71 30.19
CA LEU A 24 -54.49 25.75 30.23
C LEU A 24 -53.79 25.80 28.88
N ASN A 25 -52.63 26.45 28.82
CA ASN A 25 -51.77 26.38 27.64
C ASN A 25 -51.16 24.98 27.55
N VAL A 26 -51.57 24.20 26.54
CA VAL A 26 -51.01 22.87 26.24
C VAL A 26 -50.16 23.01 24.96
N GLY A 27 -48.85 22.96 25.11
CA GLY A 27 -47.84 23.10 24.04
C GLY A 27 -46.42 23.14 24.62
N GLU A 28 -45.39 23.00 23.77
CA GLU A 28 -43.99 23.10 24.21
C GLU A 28 -43.71 24.47 24.87
N PRO A 29 -42.88 24.53 25.94
CA PRO A 29 -42.64 25.78 26.65
C PRO A 29 -42.00 26.83 25.71
N GLN A 30 -42.61 28.00 25.60
CA GLN A 30 -42.01 29.11 24.84
C GLN A 30 -40.88 29.76 25.64
N PHE A 31 -39.65 29.62 25.15
CA PHE A 31 -38.48 30.27 25.71
C PHE A 31 -38.38 31.71 25.19
N GLU A 32 -38.95 32.65 25.93
CA GLU A 32 -38.98 34.07 25.54
C GLU A 32 -37.83 34.90 26.13
N LEU A 33 -37.05 34.34 27.06
CA LEU A 33 -35.93 35.04 27.70
C LEU A 33 -34.56 34.47 27.29
N ASN A 34 -33.54 35.33 27.29
CA ASN A 34 -32.16 34.93 27.05
C ASN A 34 -31.64 34.01 28.17
N ALA A 35 -30.70 33.13 27.82
CA ALA A 35 -30.04 32.25 28.78
C ALA A 35 -29.28 33.04 29.86
N PRO A 36 -29.14 32.49 31.08
CA PRO A 36 -28.22 33.05 32.06
C PRO A 36 -26.77 32.98 31.55
N MET A 37 -25.91 33.87 32.05
CA MET A 37 -24.48 33.83 31.77
C MET A 37 -23.73 33.37 33.02
N VAL A 38 -22.86 32.38 32.90
CA VAL A 38 -21.95 31.96 33.99
C VAL A 38 -20.53 32.37 33.61
N LYS A 39 -19.88 33.15 34.47
CA LYS A 39 -18.53 33.66 34.25
C LYS A 39 -17.51 32.52 34.22
N GLY A 40 -16.60 32.55 33.27
CA GLY A 40 -15.62 31.48 33.06
C GLY A 40 -16.14 30.31 32.21
N VAL A 41 -17.38 30.35 31.73
CA VAL A 41 -17.81 29.48 30.64
C VAL A 41 -17.30 30.07 29.31
N GLU A 42 -16.43 29.34 28.63
CA GLU A 42 -15.90 29.70 27.31
C GLU A 42 -16.10 28.51 26.35
N ASN A 43 -16.59 28.77 25.13
CA ASN A 43 -16.87 27.73 24.13
C ASN A 43 -17.71 26.54 24.64
N HIS A 44 -18.62 26.78 25.61
CA HIS A 44 -19.44 25.77 26.30
C HIS A 44 -18.67 24.85 27.27
N PHE A 45 -17.50 25.26 27.75
CA PHE A 45 -16.74 24.59 28.80
C PHE A 45 -16.46 25.52 29.96
N LEU A 46 -16.32 24.96 31.16
CA LEU A 46 -15.85 25.69 32.34
C LEU A 46 -14.86 24.80 33.08
N GLU A 47 -13.62 25.27 33.23
CA GLU A 47 -12.58 24.63 34.05
C GLU A 47 -12.53 25.31 35.43
N PRO A 48 -13.00 24.65 36.51
CA PRO A 48 -13.01 25.23 37.84
C PRO A 48 -11.64 25.63 38.38
N GLY A 49 -10.56 24.96 37.96
CA GLY A 49 -9.19 25.32 38.33
C GLY A 49 -8.77 26.72 37.88
N ASN A 50 -9.41 27.26 36.83
CA ASN A 50 -9.13 28.60 36.31
C ASN A 50 -9.95 29.70 37.01
N LEU A 51 -10.88 29.35 37.91
CA LEU A 51 -11.72 30.31 38.60
C LEU A 51 -10.95 31.05 39.71
N PRO A 52 -10.89 32.41 39.70
CA PRO A 52 -10.22 33.17 40.74
C PRO A 52 -10.81 32.88 42.14
N GLY A 53 -9.97 32.41 43.05
CA GLY A 53 -10.39 32.03 44.41
C GLY A 53 -11.38 30.86 44.48
N GLY A 54 -11.52 30.09 43.39
CA GLY A 54 -12.50 29.01 43.28
C GLY A 54 -13.95 29.51 43.23
N THR A 55 -14.17 30.78 42.87
CA THR A 55 -15.51 31.40 42.84
C THR A 55 -15.91 31.79 41.42
N THR A 56 -17.21 31.80 41.14
CA THR A 56 -17.75 32.32 39.88
C THR A 56 -19.01 33.15 40.11
N GLU A 57 -19.50 33.78 39.05
CA GLU A 57 -20.66 34.65 39.06
C GLU A 57 -21.62 34.20 37.97
N MET A 58 -22.90 34.06 38.32
CA MET A 58 -23.98 33.90 37.37
C MET A 58 -24.75 35.22 37.25
N THR A 59 -24.90 35.71 36.03
CA THR A 59 -25.66 36.92 35.73
C THR A 59 -26.91 36.57 34.95
N ILE A 60 -28.06 36.92 35.51
CA ILE A 60 -29.32 36.97 34.77
C ILE A 60 -29.53 38.42 34.37
N TYR A 61 -29.45 38.69 33.07
CA TYR A 61 -29.62 40.03 32.52
C TYR A 61 -31.07 40.46 32.54
N LYS A 62 -31.30 41.73 32.89
CA LYS A 62 -32.62 42.33 32.82
C LYS A 62 -33.14 42.29 31.38
N PRO A 63 -34.31 41.68 31.11
CA PRO A 63 -34.84 41.59 29.75
C PRO A 63 -35.01 42.98 29.14
N LEU A 64 -34.45 43.18 27.95
CA LEU A 64 -34.59 44.44 27.20
C LEU A 64 -36.05 44.65 26.74
N VAL A 65 -36.69 43.55 26.34
CA VAL A 65 -38.10 43.49 25.97
C VAL A 65 -38.88 42.94 27.16
N ARG A 66 -39.91 43.66 27.62
CA ARG A 66 -40.66 43.36 28.86
C ARG A 66 -39.72 43.19 30.08
N PRO A 67 -39.02 44.25 30.52
CA PRO A 67 -38.20 44.19 31.73
C PRO A 67 -39.02 43.76 32.95
N TRP A 68 -38.38 43.10 33.92
CA TRP A 68 -39.04 42.85 35.20
C TRP A 68 -39.38 44.14 35.95
N VAL A 69 -40.49 44.11 36.68
CA VAL A 69 -41.01 45.22 37.49
C VAL A 69 -40.98 44.87 38.98
N ILE A 70 -41.34 45.83 39.84
CA ILE A 70 -41.47 45.57 41.28
C ILE A 70 -42.53 44.49 41.49
N ASP A 71 -42.28 43.60 42.45
CA ASP A 71 -43.07 42.42 42.80
C ASP A 71 -43.00 41.22 41.84
N ASP A 72 -42.35 41.33 40.68
CA ASP A 72 -41.99 40.15 39.88
C ASP A 72 -41.05 39.23 40.69
N GLU A 73 -41.09 37.93 40.41
CA GLU A 73 -40.22 36.94 41.06
C GLU A 73 -39.48 36.11 40.01
N ALA A 74 -38.15 36.04 40.14
CA ALA A 74 -37.32 35.17 39.31
C ALA A 74 -36.77 34.01 40.13
N GLN A 75 -36.72 32.81 39.52
CA GLN A 75 -36.14 31.62 40.11
C GLN A 75 -35.20 30.96 39.10
N TRP A 76 -33.96 30.70 39.49
CA TRP A 76 -33.00 29.96 38.68
C TRP A 76 -32.93 28.50 39.10
N PHE A 77 -32.52 27.66 38.15
CA PHE A 77 -32.32 26.23 38.28
C PHE A 77 -30.96 25.88 37.71
N TRP A 78 -30.15 25.24 38.52
CA TRP A 78 -28.87 24.65 38.16
C TRP A 78 -29.04 23.14 38.21
N GLU A 79 -28.64 22.43 37.17
CA GLU A 79 -28.79 20.98 37.07
C GLU A 79 -27.51 20.37 36.51
N GLY A 80 -26.73 19.71 37.38
CA GLY A 80 -25.59 18.90 36.96
C GLY A 80 -26.00 17.44 36.82
N GLU A 81 -25.52 16.77 35.78
CA GLU A 81 -25.78 15.34 35.55
C GLU A 81 -25.30 14.46 36.70
N VAL A 82 -24.27 14.89 37.43
CA VAL A 82 -23.67 14.13 38.55
C VAL A 82 -24.00 14.76 39.90
N SER A 83 -23.84 16.08 40.04
CA SER A 83 -24.02 16.76 41.34
C SER A 83 -25.48 16.97 41.75
N GLY A 84 -26.44 16.67 40.87
CA GLY A 84 -27.83 17.06 41.03
C GLY A 84 -28.03 18.56 40.90
N GLY A 85 -29.11 19.08 41.49
CA GLY A 85 -29.56 20.44 41.26
C GLY A 85 -29.39 21.42 42.44
N ALA A 86 -29.41 22.71 42.10
CA ALA A 86 -29.54 23.82 43.04
C ALA A 86 -30.53 24.86 42.48
N THR A 87 -31.13 25.64 43.37
CA THR A 87 -32.08 26.70 42.98
C THR A 87 -31.96 27.88 43.92
N GLY A 88 -32.33 29.06 43.44
CA GLY A 88 -32.47 30.26 44.23
C GLY A 88 -33.50 31.18 43.58
N SER A 89 -34.11 32.04 44.38
CA SER A 89 -35.11 33.01 43.90
C SER A 89 -34.81 34.43 44.38
N ILE A 90 -35.37 35.40 43.67
CA ILE A 90 -35.41 36.80 44.08
C ILE A 90 -36.79 37.38 43.77
N LYS A 91 -37.33 38.14 44.73
CA LYS A 91 -38.47 39.03 44.47
C LYS A 91 -37.95 40.44 44.23
N PHE A 92 -38.30 41.03 43.09
CA PHE A 92 -37.78 42.34 42.69
C PHE A 92 -38.42 43.47 43.51
N ASN A 93 -37.58 44.35 44.06
CA ASN A 93 -37.99 45.52 44.83
C ASN A 93 -37.45 46.81 44.18
N ALA A 94 -37.70 47.97 44.79
CA ALA A 94 -37.29 49.27 44.24
C ALA A 94 -35.78 49.41 43.93
N LEU A 95 -34.92 48.63 44.60
CA LEU A 95 -33.47 48.62 44.38
C LEU A 95 -33.07 47.61 43.30
N THR A 96 -33.52 46.36 43.43
CA THR A 96 -33.09 45.26 42.55
C THR A 96 -33.74 45.30 41.17
N VAL A 97 -34.93 45.90 41.04
CA VAL A 97 -35.64 46.04 39.75
C VAL A 97 -34.84 46.82 38.72
N ARG A 98 -33.87 47.66 39.12
CA ARG A 98 -33.09 48.53 38.24
C ARG A 98 -31.79 47.91 37.75
N GLN A 99 -31.44 46.72 38.23
CA GLN A 99 -30.14 46.09 38.00
C GLN A 99 -30.31 44.70 37.40
N ASP A 100 -29.24 44.18 36.79
CA ASP A 100 -29.13 42.76 36.48
C ASP A 100 -29.04 41.96 37.78
N TRP A 101 -29.54 40.73 37.75
CA TRP A 101 -29.49 39.86 38.91
C TRP A 101 -28.16 39.10 38.91
N LEU A 102 -27.22 39.59 39.70
CA LEU A 102 -25.91 38.98 39.94
C LEU A 102 -26.01 37.97 41.10
N ILE A 103 -25.69 36.72 40.83
CA ILE A 103 -25.64 35.63 41.79
C ILE A 103 -24.18 35.21 41.96
N ARG A 104 -23.63 35.41 43.16
CA ARG A 104 -22.27 34.96 43.49
C ARG A 104 -22.32 33.49 43.88
N LEU A 105 -21.52 32.68 43.18
CA LEU A 105 -21.35 31.26 43.44
C LEU A 105 -19.99 31.09 44.12
N ASP A 106 -20.03 30.89 45.43
CA ASP A 106 -18.84 30.79 46.26
C ASP A 106 -18.09 29.46 46.06
N ALA A 107 -16.94 29.33 46.72
CA ALA A 107 -16.09 28.16 46.57
C ALA A 107 -16.76 26.86 47.03
N GLU A 108 -17.68 26.93 48.00
CA GLU A 108 -18.45 25.78 48.45
C GLU A 108 -19.46 25.35 47.36
N PHE A 109 -20.12 26.31 46.71
CA PHE A 109 -20.99 26.04 45.56
C PHE A 109 -20.20 25.39 44.41
N VAL A 110 -19.03 25.93 44.06
CA VAL A 110 -18.20 25.36 42.99
C VAL A 110 -17.78 23.93 43.33
N ALA A 111 -17.28 23.68 44.55
CA ALA A 111 -16.87 22.36 44.99
C ALA A 111 -18.02 21.34 45.03
N LYS A 112 -19.26 21.78 45.29
CA LYS A 112 -20.42 20.91 45.44
C LYS A 112 -21.20 20.68 44.15
N HIS A 113 -21.33 21.71 43.31
CA HIS A 113 -22.26 21.72 42.17
C HIS A 113 -21.58 21.89 40.81
N ILE A 114 -20.27 22.15 40.78
CA ILE A 114 -19.49 22.26 39.53
C ILE A 114 -18.45 21.15 39.47
N GLU A 115 -17.51 21.14 40.42
CA GLU A 115 -16.37 20.21 40.46
C GLU A 115 -16.75 18.73 40.25
N PRO A 116 -17.84 18.20 40.85
CA PRO A 116 -18.19 16.79 40.70
C PRO A 116 -18.66 16.40 39.30
N ASN A 117 -18.97 17.36 38.43
CA ASN A 117 -19.45 17.10 37.08
C ASN A 117 -18.31 17.09 36.03
N ARG A 118 -17.03 16.93 36.42
CA ARG A 118 -15.90 16.81 35.47
C ARG A 118 -16.23 15.78 34.37
N GLY A 119 -16.18 16.22 33.10
CA GLY A 119 -16.52 15.42 31.92
C GLY A 119 -18.03 15.29 31.63
N SER A 120 -18.90 15.85 32.48
CA SER A 120 -20.36 15.81 32.36
C SER A 120 -20.95 17.20 32.15
N LYS A 121 -22.23 17.25 31.74
CA LYS A 121 -22.92 18.52 31.45
C LYS A 121 -23.57 19.14 32.68
N ILE A 122 -23.61 20.46 32.67
CA ILE A 122 -24.44 21.30 33.54
C ILE A 122 -25.40 22.09 32.66
N THR A 123 -26.66 22.12 33.06
CA THR A 123 -27.72 22.94 32.45
C THR A 123 -28.19 23.98 33.44
N VAL A 124 -28.23 25.24 33.03
CA VAL A 124 -28.66 26.38 33.85
C VAL A 124 -29.76 27.14 33.14
N ARG A 125 -30.88 27.37 33.82
CA ARG A 125 -32.04 28.11 33.30
C ARG A 125 -32.73 28.90 34.39
N TYR A 126 -33.63 29.80 34.03
CA TYR A 126 -34.47 30.49 35.00
C TYR A 126 -35.89 30.69 34.46
N GLN A 127 -36.80 30.95 35.40
CA GLN A 127 -38.16 31.38 35.13
C GLN A 127 -38.41 32.73 35.82
N LEU A 128 -39.27 33.54 35.21
CA LEU A 128 -39.67 34.85 35.72
C LEU A 128 -41.19 34.90 35.78
N TRP A 129 -41.73 34.86 37.00
CA TRP A 129 -43.14 35.09 37.25
C TRP A 129 -43.43 36.60 37.27
N ARG A 130 -44.42 36.99 36.46
CA ARG A 130 -44.85 38.37 36.23
C ARG A 130 -46.02 38.70 37.13
N HIS A 131 -45.81 39.55 38.12
CA HIS A 131 -46.86 39.91 39.09
C HIS A 131 -48.05 40.60 38.42
N ALA A 132 -47.79 41.46 37.43
CA ALA A 132 -48.84 42.25 36.78
C ALA A 132 -49.78 41.43 35.88
N THR A 133 -49.29 40.35 35.27
CA THR A 133 -50.06 39.52 34.33
C THR A 133 -50.38 38.12 34.86
N ASP A 134 -49.77 37.72 35.98
CA ASP A 134 -49.78 36.34 36.48
C ASP A 134 -49.35 35.37 35.36
N GLU A 135 -48.22 35.64 34.72
CA GLU A 135 -47.63 34.79 33.67
C GLU A 135 -46.21 34.39 34.04
N THR A 136 -45.75 33.23 33.57
CA THR A 136 -44.35 32.79 33.76
C THR A 136 -43.63 32.83 32.43
N SER A 137 -42.58 33.65 32.36
CA SER A 137 -41.62 33.71 31.28
C SER A 137 -40.48 32.72 31.51
N LEU A 138 -40.07 31.95 30.49
CA LEU A 138 -38.98 30.98 30.60
C LEU A 138 -37.74 31.41 29.82
N SER A 139 -36.56 31.09 30.35
CA SER A 139 -35.29 31.33 29.66
C SER A 139 -34.88 30.18 28.76
N ASN A 140 -34.12 30.50 27.72
CA ASN A 140 -33.26 29.53 27.07
C ASN A 140 -32.29 28.90 28.11
N PRO A 141 -31.96 27.61 28.00
CA PRO A 141 -30.96 27.00 28.85
C PRO A 141 -29.54 27.38 28.40
N LEU A 142 -28.65 27.63 29.35
CA LEU A 142 -27.21 27.56 29.15
C LEU A 142 -26.75 26.13 29.44
N VAL A 143 -26.07 25.49 28.50
CA VAL A 143 -25.52 24.13 28.67
C VAL A 143 -24.01 24.19 28.46
N PHE A 144 -23.23 23.64 29.41
CA PHE A 144 -21.77 23.56 29.31
C PHE A 144 -21.23 22.29 29.97
N VAL A 145 -20.02 21.88 29.59
CA VAL A 145 -19.29 20.73 30.16
C VAL A 145 -18.27 21.23 31.18
N VAL A 146 -18.10 20.51 32.30
CA VAL A 146 -17.08 20.87 33.30
C VAL A 146 -15.76 20.19 32.98
N GLY A 147 -14.68 20.96 32.98
CA GLY A 147 -13.31 20.48 32.78
C GLY A 147 -12.57 21.28 31.72
N GLU A 148 -11.29 20.93 31.54
CA GLU A 148 -10.43 21.49 30.49
C GLU A 148 -10.99 21.17 29.10
N VAL A 149 -10.91 22.16 28.22
CA VAL A 149 -11.10 21.96 26.78
C VAL A 149 -9.97 21.05 26.32
N VAL A 150 -10.29 19.81 25.95
CA VAL A 150 -9.34 18.95 25.24
C VAL A 150 -9.37 19.36 23.77
N GLU A 151 -8.33 20.06 23.32
CA GLU A 151 -8.11 20.27 21.90
C GLU A 151 -7.65 18.96 21.27
N TRP A 152 -8.60 18.27 20.63
CA TRP A 152 -8.30 17.04 19.92
C TRP A 152 -7.50 17.32 18.65
N VAL A 153 -6.32 16.71 18.53
CA VAL A 153 -5.53 16.73 17.30
C VAL A 153 -6.23 15.83 16.28
N PRO A 154 -6.74 16.37 15.16
CA PRO A 154 -7.37 15.55 14.13
C PRO A 154 -6.34 14.62 13.49
N PRO A 155 -6.74 13.43 13.03
CA PRO A 155 -5.81 12.50 12.42
C PRO A 155 -5.42 12.93 11.01
N THR A 156 -4.21 12.59 10.59
CA THR A 156 -3.68 12.83 9.25
C THR A 156 -3.06 11.56 8.68
N ILE A 157 -3.01 11.46 7.36
CA ILE A 157 -2.09 10.57 6.64
C ILE A 157 -0.97 11.47 6.12
N ASP A 158 0.27 11.18 6.51
CA ASP A 158 1.45 11.99 6.14
C ASP A 158 2.33 11.27 5.11
N SER A 159 2.28 9.94 5.07
CA SER A 159 3.13 9.11 4.22
C SER A 159 2.42 7.81 3.85
N VAL A 160 2.61 7.40 2.59
CA VAL A 160 2.16 6.12 2.07
C VAL A 160 3.29 5.51 1.26
N LYS A 161 3.68 4.28 1.58
CA LYS A 161 4.75 3.56 0.90
C LYS A 161 4.29 2.23 0.33
N GLY A 162 4.81 1.87 -0.83
CA GLY A 162 4.63 0.54 -1.41
C GLY A 162 5.58 -0.48 -0.78
N LEU A 163 5.11 -1.72 -0.60
CA LEU A 163 5.94 -2.87 -0.26
C LEU A 163 5.87 -3.93 -1.36
N PRO A 164 7.00 -4.57 -1.69
CA PRO A 164 8.33 -4.49 -1.06
C PRO A 164 9.22 -3.33 -1.53
N SER A 165 8.80 -2.46 -2.46
CA SER A 165 9.70 -1.46 -3.04
C SER A 165 10.24 -0.43 -2.02
N ASP A 166 9.51 -0.19 -0.93
CA ASP A 166 9.74 0.88 0.07
C ASP A 166 9.77 2.30 -0.55
N VAL A 167 9.12 2.44 -1.71
CA VAL A 167 9.02 3.70 -2.44
C VAL A 167 7.82 4.50 -1.90
N GLU A 168 8.05 5.80 -1.64
CA GLU A 168 7.01 6.75 -1.27
C GLU A 168 6.04 6.99 -2.43
N ILE A 169 4.75 6.98 -2.13
CA ILE A 169 3.65 7.19 -3.06
C ILE A 169 3.00 8.52 -2.71
N PRO A 170 3.31 9.60 -3.45
CA PRO A 170 2.66 10.90 -3.24
C PRO A 170 1.13 10.80 -3.39
N ASP A 171 0.40 11.74 -2.80
CA ASP A 171 -1.05 11.86 -3.02
C ASP A 171 -1.37 12.06 -4.52
N GLY A 172 -2.24 11.20 -5.05
CA GLY A 172 -2.54 11.09 -6.48
C GLY A 172 -1.50 10.28 -7.28
N GLY A 173 -0.56 9.63 -6.59
CA GLY A 173 0.46 8.76 -7.19
C GLY A 173 -0.06 7.38 -7.55
N SER A 174 0.79 6.61 -8.24
CA SER A 174 0.48 5.23 -8.65
C SER A 174 1.59 4.27 -8.24
N THR A 175 1.24 3.02 -7.98
CA THR A 175 2.21 1.98 -7.61
C THR A 175 1.81 0.60 -8.14
N PRO A 176 2.77 -0.26 -8.55
CA PRO A 176 2.51 -1.67 -8.79
C PRO A 176 2.47 -2.51 -7.49
N ASP A 177 2.80 -1.92 -6.34
CA ASP A 177 2.80 -2.61 -5.06
C ASP A 177 1.38 -2.73 -4.49
N ILE A 178 0.98 -3.96 -4.17
CA ILE A 178 -0.34 -4.26 -3.59
C ILE A 178 -0.33 -4.27 -2.05
N SER A 179 0.81 -3.99 -1.42
CA SER A 179 0.90 -3.82 0.02
C SER A 179 1.35 -2.40 0.31
N LEU A 180 0.63 -1.70 1.18
CA LEU A 180 0.80 -0.27 1.43
C LEU A 180 1.03 -0.03 2.92
N VAL A 181 2.05 0.75 3.25
CA VAL A 181 2.35 1.20 4.62
C VAL A 181 1.92 2.65 4.74
N PHE A 182 0.95 2.89 5.60
CA PHE A 182 0.47 4.23 5.94
C PHE A 182 1.13 4.69 7.23
N ALA A 183 1.43 5.98 7.31
CA ALA A 183 1.85 6.63 8.54
C ALA A 183 1.27 8.03 8.61
N GLY A 184 1.07 8.52 9.84
CA GLY A 184 0.58 9.87 10.05
C GLY A 184 0.49 10.26 11.52
N GLU A 185 -0.28 11.31 11.81
CA GLU A 185 -0.51 11.85 13.15
C GLU A 185 -1.95 11.66 13.62
N GLY A 186 -2.14 11.79 14.93
CA GLY A 186 -3.44 11.88 15.59
C GLY A 186 -3.27 12.23 17.06
N HIS A 187 -4.37 12.37 17.80
CA HIS A 187 -4.28 12.63 19.24
C HIS A 187 -3.63 11.46 19.98
N ALA A 188 -2.56 11.74 20.73
CA ALA A 188 -1.78 10.73 21.44
C ALA A 188 -2.64 9.85 22.36
N GLY A 189 -2.35 8.54 22.35
CA GLY A 189 -3.05 7.54 23.16
C GLY A 189 -4.49 7.22 22.74
N GLN A 190 -4.97 7.80 21.63
CA GLN A 190 -6.29 7.54 21.09
C GLN A 190 -6.27 6.50 19.96
N GLN A 191 -7.44 6.24 19.39
CA GLN A 191 -7.62 5.29 18.29
C GLN A 191 -8.28 5.94 17.08
N ILE A 192 -7.94 5.44 15.90
CA ILE A 192 -8.50 5.84 14.61
C ILE A 192 -8.97 4.61 13.83
N GLU A 193 -9.78 4.83 12.80
CA GLU A 193 -10.15 3.82 11.81
C GLU A 193 -9.66 4.25 10.42
N LEU A 194 -9.24 3.29 9.60
CA LEU A 194 -8.80 3.52 8.22
C LEU A 194 -9.92 3.11 7.27
N LEU A 195 -10.21 3.99 6.32
CA LEU A 195 -11.26 3.85 5.33
C LEU A 195 -10.65 3.82 3.92
N ASP A 196 -11.34 3.17 3.00
CA ASP A 196 -11.10 3.22 1.56
C ASP A 196 -12.43 3.48 0.84
N GLU A 197 -12.49 4.54 0.02
CA GLU A 197 -13.72 5.01 -0.63
C GLU A 197 -14.89 5.20 0.37
N GLY A 198 -14.57 5.66 1.58
CA GLY A 198 -15.52 5.91 2.67
C GLY A 198 -16.01 4.67 3.41
N VAL A 199 -15.49 3.48 3.11
CA VAL A 199 -15.80 2.23 3.82
C VAL A 199 -14.66 1.91 4.79
N VAL A 200 -14.99 1.62 6.05
CA VAL A 200 -14.00 1.19 7.05
C VAL A 200 -13.40 -0.16 6.63
N ILE A 201 -12.09 -0.15 6.35
CA ILE A 201 -11.33 -1.35 5.97
C ILE A 201 -10.48 -1.88 7.12
N PHE A 202 -10.16 -1.04 8.11
CA PHE A 202 -9.46 -1.47 9.31
C PHE A 202 -9.83 -0.60 10.53
N THR A 203 -10.07 -1.25 11.66
CA THR A 203 -10.35 -0.59 12.94
C THR A 203 -10.11 -1.55 14.11
N PRO A 204 -9.52 -1.09 15.24
CA PRO A 204 -8.90 0.21 15.48
C PRO A 204 -7.39 0.24 15.19
N ILE A 205 -6.85 1.40 14.83
CA ILE A 205 -5.41 1.70 14.79
C ILE A 205 -5.08 2.57 16.00
N ALA A 206 -4.08 2.17 16.79
CA ALA A 206 -3.62 2.93 17.94
C ALA A 206 -2.68 4.07 17.53
N VAL A 207 -2.90 5.26 18.09
CA VAL A 207 -1.96 6.38 18.05
C VAL A 207 -1.07 6.31 19.28
N ASP A 208 0.24 6.33 19.08
CA ASP A 208 1.21 6.20 20.16
C ASP A 208 1.24 7.44 21.07
N ALA A 209 2.08 7.38 22.12
CA ALA A 209 2.22 8.47 23.08
C ALA A 209 2.86 9.74 22.48
N ALA A 210 3.49 9.65 21.31
CA ALA A 210 4.05 10.77 20.57
C ALA A 210 3.06 11.35 19.54
N GLY A 211 1.84 10.81 19.43
CA GLY A 211 0.85 11.25 18.47
C GLY A 211 1.05 10.67 17.07
N LYS A 212 1.87 9.63 16.92
CA LYS A 212 2.17 8.98 15.63
C LYS A 212 1.46 7.64 15.51
N TRP A 213 1.14 7.26 14.29
CA TRP A 213 0.59 5.94 13.98
C TRP A 213 1.18 5.40 12.68
N SER A 214 1.18 4.08 12.54
CA SER A 214 1.49 3.41 11.28
C SER A 214 0.67 2.14 11.14
N HIS A 215 0.27 1.83 9.91
CA HIS A 215 -0.50 0.64 9.60
C HIS A 215 -0.15 0.09 8.22
N THR A 216 -0.14 -1.24 8.08
CA THR A 216 0.17 -1.90 6.82
C THR A 216 -1.06 -2.63 6.29
N LEU A 217 -1.49 -2.25 5.10
CA LEU A 217 -2.47 -2.99 4.31
C LEU A 217 -1.76 -3.98 3.38
N THR A 218 -2.38 -5.14 3.19
CA THR A 218 -1.88 -6.18 2.29
C THR A 218 -2.92 -6.48 1.22
N ALA A 219 -2.48 -6.85 0.02
CA ALA A 219 -3.32 -7.31 -1.08
C ALA A 219 -4.42 -6.33 -1.50
N GLN A 220 -4.05 -5.08 -1.75
CA GLN A 220 -4.93 -4.08 -2.36
C GLN A 220 -5.33 -4.48 -3.78
N ALA A 221 -6.57 -4.19 -4.16
CA ALA A 221 -7.08 -4.45 -5.49
C ALA A 221 -6.40 -3.51 -6.51
N LEU A 222 -6.51 -3.83 -7.80
CA LEU A 222 -6.09 -2.91 -8.85
C LEU A 222 -7.14 -1.82 -9.03
N GLY A 223 -6.69 -0.59 -9.29
CA GLY A 223 -7.54 0.56 -9.53
C GLY A 223 -7.26 1.71 -8.59
N ASP A 224 -8.17 2.68 -8.60
CA ASP A 224 -8.07 3.87 -7.76
C ASP A 224 -8.63 3.58 -6.37
N HIS A 225 -7.88 4.03 -5.36
CA HIS A 225 -8.24 3.97 -3.95
C HIS A 225 -8.20 5.37 -3.34
N LYS A 226 -9.06 5.60 -2.36
CA LYS A 226 -9.14 6.87 -1.61
C LYS A 226 -9.13 6.58 -0.14
N TYR A 227 -7.94 6.61 0.44
CA TYR A 227 -7.74 6.30 1.83
C TYR A 227 -7.97 7.51 2.72
N SER A 228 -8.71 7.35 3.80
CA SER A 228 -8.85 8.37 4.84
C SER A 228 -8.78 7.72 6.21
N VAL A 229 -8.40 8.49 7.23
CA VAL A 229 -8.46 8.03 8.62
C VAL A 229 -9.46 8.87 9.40
N LYS A 230 -10.26 8.21 10.23
CA LYS A 230 -11.26 8.86 11.07
C LYS A 230 -10.99 8.62 12.53
N ALA A 231 -11.12 9.68 13.33
CA ALA A 231 -10.94 9.64 14.76
C ALA A 231 -12.07 8.84 15.43
N LEU A 232 -11.72 8.02 16.43
CA LEU A 232 -12.68 7.44 17.37
C LEU A 232 -12.80 8.31 18.64
N TYR A 233 -12.37 9.56 18.55
CA TYR A 233 -12.34 10.58 19.61
C TYR A 233 -12.75 11.95 19.05
N GLY A 234 -12.90 12.95 19.91
CA GLY A 234 -13.05 14.35 19.50
C GLY A 234 -14.21 14.66 18.54
N GLY A 235 -15.29 13.89 18.59
CA GLY A 235 -16.44 14.06 17.69
C GLY A 235 -16.31 13.38 16.33
N GLY A 236 -15.22 12.64 16.10
CA GLY A 236 -15.06 11.76 14.94
C GLY A 236 -14.59 12.45 13.67
N SER A 237 -13.70 13.43 13.78
CA SER A 237 -13.07 14.11 12.65
C SER A 237 -12.36 13.13 11.71
N GLU A 238 -12.41 13.41 10.42
CA GLU A 238 -11.79 12.61 9.37
C GLU A 238 -10.69 13.41 8.67
N SER A 239 -9.63 12.73 8.25
CA SER A 239 -8.52 13.34 7.51
C SER A 239 -8.93 13.73 6.08
N ALA A 240 -8.07 14.50 5.41
CA ALA A 240 -8.12 14.55 3.95
C ALA A 240 -7.91 13.14 3.36
N ALA A 241 -8.52 12.88 2.20
CA ALA A 241 -8.33 11.63 1.49
C ALA A 241 -6.96 11.62 0.78
N TRP A 242 -6.24 10.51 0.87
CA TRP A 242 -5.03 10.22 0.14
C TRP A 242 -5.35 9.28 -1.02
N VAL A 243 -5.11 9.73 -2.24
CA VAL A 243 -5.45 8.99 -3.46
C VAL A 243 -4.25 8.15 -3.90
N VAL A 244 -4.48 6.87 -4.17
CA VAL A 244 -3.46 5.95 -4.72
C VAL A 244 -4.07 5.14 -5.85
N THR A 245 -3.39 5.08 -7.00
CA THR A 245 -3.76 4.16 -8.08
C THR A 245 -2.86 2.93 -8.03
N VAL A 246 -3.43 1.77 -7.70
CA VAL A 246 -2.71 0.49 -7.73
C VAL A 246 -2.76 -0.09 -9.14
N THR A 247 -1.59 -0.19 -9.78
CA THR A 247 -1.43 -0.65 -11.17
C THR A 247 -0.98 -2.10 -11.23
N ALA A 248 -1.16 -2.75 -12.38
CA ALA A 248 -0.61 -4.08 -12.60
C ALA A 248 0.93 -4.05 -12.59
N SER A 249 1.56 -5.05 -11.99
CA SER A 249 3.02 -5.22 -12.02
C SER A 249 3.49 -5.72 -13.38
N ASP A 250 4.73 -5.38 -13.73
CA ASP A 250 5.42 -5.82 -14.93
C ASP A 250 5.91 -7.26 -14.81
N ALA A 251 5.72 -8.04 -15.87
CA ALA A 251 6.27 -9.39 -15.94
C ALA A 251 7.81 -9.35 -15.97
N PRO A 252 8.50 -10.27 -15.29
CA PRO A 252 9.94 -10.35 -15.35
C PRO A 252 10.41 -10.73 -16.77
N SER A 253 11.62 -10.33 -17.11
CA SER A 253 12.28 -10.63 -18.37
C SER A 253 13.71 -11.08 -18.14
N ILE A 254 14.19 -12.04 -18.93
CA ILE A 254 15.62 -12.36 -19.03
C ILE A 254 16.15 -11.62 -20.25
N THR A 255 17.00 -10.61 -20.05
CA THR A 255 17.53 -9.74 -21.11
C THR A 255 18.79 -10.33 -21.75
N SER A 256 19.66 -10.96 -20.96
CA SER A 256 20.87 -11.60 -21.48
C SER A 256 21.39 -12.72 -20.57
N ALA A 257 22.22 -13.60 -21.13
CA ALA A 257 22.96 -14.60 -20.39
C ALA A 257 24.45 -14.49 -20.73
N ARG A 258 25.33 -14.62 -19.74
CA ARG A 258 26.78 -14.57 -19.93
C ARG A 258 27.47 -15.74 -19.25
N ASN A 259 28.56 -16.22 -19.84
CA ASN A 259 29.42 -17.23 -19.21
C ASN A 259 30.29 -16.62 -18.10
N SER A 260 31.11 -17.44 -17.43
CA SER A 260 31.96 -17.03 -16.30
C SER A 260 33.01 -15.97 -16.65
N VAL A 261 33.39 -15.85 -17.93
CA VAL A 261 34.32 -14.82 -18.43
C VAL A 261 33.59 -13.59 -18.99
N GLY A 262 32.27 -13.52 -18.88
CA GLY A 262 31.45 -12.38 -19.25
C GLY A 262 31.07 -12.29 -20.73
N GLN A 263 31.34 -13.32 -21.53
CA GLN A 263 30.91 -13.39 -22.93
C GLN A 263 29.41 -13.66 -23.02
N LEU A 264 28.73 -12.95 -23.93
CA LEU A 264 27.31 -13.12 -24.19
C LEU A 264 27.03 -14.48 -24.84
N ILE A 265 26.06 -15.20 -24.30
CA ILE A 265 25.48 -16.40 -24.88
C ILE A 265 24.15 -16.00 -25.48
N LEU A 266 23.96 -16.17 -26.79
CA LEU A 266 22.69 -15.84 -27.45
C LEU A 266 21.61 -16.86 -27.07
N ARG A 267 20.33 -16.48 -27.20
CA ARG A 267 19.21 -17.43 -27.05
C ARG A 267 19.37 -18.58 -28.04
N GLY A 268 19.37 -19.80 -27.54
CA GLY A 268 19.61 -21.02 -28.32
C GLY A 268 21.09 -21.32 -28.60
N GLY A 269 22.01 -20.49 -28.13
CA GLY A 269 23.45 -20.71 -28.26
C GLY A 269 23.97 -21.77 -27.29
N ASP A 270 25.21 -22.19 -27.55
CA ASP A 270 25.92 -23.18 -26.76
C ASP A 270 27.13 -22.60 -26.03
N THR A 271 27.54 -23.26 -24.93
CA THR A 271 28.79 -22.96 -24.24
C THR A 271 29.30 -24.18 -23.46
N PRO A 272 30.62 -24.39 -23.35
CA PRO A 272 31.16 -25.41 -22.45
C PRO A 272 31.20 -24.96 -20.98
N ASP A 273 30.86 -23.70 -20.70
CA ASP A 273 30.89 -23.14 -19.36
C ASP A 273 29.68 -23.55 -18.53
N ARG A 274 29.92 -24.14 -17.35
CA ARG A 274 28.86 -24.62 -16.45
C ARG A 274 28.43 -23.57 -15.42
N THR A 275 28.93 -22.34 -15.54
CA THR A 275 28.57 -21.18 -14.73
C THR A 275 28.01 -20.09 -15.63
N ILE A 276 26.74 -19.76 -15.42
CA ILE A 276 26.00 -18.79 -16.25
C ILE A 276 25.44 -17.69 -15.35
N VAL A 277 25.63 -16.44 -15.76
CA VAL A 277 24.98 -15.29 -15.13
C VAL A 277 23.84 -14.83 -16.03
N LEU A 278 22.62 -14.93 -15.53
CA LEU A 278 21.43 -14.36 -16.16
C LEU A 278 21.26 -12.91 -15.70
N TYR A 279 20.85 -12.05 -16.62
CA TYR A 279 20.46 -10.67 -16.36
C TYR A 279 19.05 -10.45 -16.84
N GLY A 280 18.33 -9.58 -16.17
CA GLY A 280 16.95 -9.30 -16.50
C GLY A 280 16.40 -8.05 -15.85
N ASN A 281 15.12 -7.80 -16.09
CA ASN A 281 14.36 -6.72 -15.47
C ASN A 281 13.02 -7.27 -14.95
N ALA A 282 12.45 -6.64 -13.93
CA ALA A 282 11.17 -6.96 -13.30
C ALA A 282 10.65 -5.70 -12.59
N SER A 283 9.45 -5.77 -11.99
CA SER A 283 8.97 -4.67 -11.16
C SER A 283 9.93 -4.40 -9.99
N ASN A 284 10.19 -3.12 -9.73
CA ASN A 284 11.15 -2.64 -8.74
C ASN A 284 10.99 -3.30 -7.37
N GLY A 285 12.09 -3.81 -6.81
CA GLY A 285 12.13 -4.39 -5.46
C GLY A 285 11.41 -5.74 -5.32
N GLN A 286 10.81 -6.25 -6.40
CA GLN A 286 10.01 -7.46 -6.35
C GLN A 286 10.85 -8.73 -6.43
N LYS A 287 10.32 -9.83 -5.88
CA LYS A 287 10.98 -11.13 -5.81
C LYS A 287 10.64 -11.99 -7.02
N ILE A 288 11.66 -12.64 -7.58
CA ILE A 288 11.58 -13.46 -8.78
C ILE A 288 12.09 -14.86 -8.46
N GLU A 289 11.40 -15.90 -8.92
CA GLU A 289 11.87 -17.27 -8.91
C GLU A 289 12.49 -17.60 -10.28
N ILE A 290 13.71 -18.13 -10.30
CA ILE A 290 14.36 -18.63 -11.51
C ILE A 290 14.08 -20.12 -11.63
N LEU A 291 13.59 -20.53 -12.79
CA LEU A 291 13.35 -21.92 -13.13
C LEU A 291 14.30 -22.36 -14.26
N ASP A 292 14.75 -23.59 -14.20
CA ASP A 292 15.45 -24.29 -15.27
C ASP A 292 14.64 -25.53 -15.65
N ASN A 293 14.18 -25.60 -16.90
CA ASN A 293 13.34 -26.70 -17.38
C ASN A 293 12.10 -26.93 -16.47
N LEU A 294 11.47 -25.84 -16.03
CA LEU A 294 10.32 -25.81 -15.10
C LEU A 294 10.62 -26.21 -13.65
N ILE A 295 11.89 -26.44 -13.29
CA ILE A 295 12.31 -26.75 -11.93
C ILE A 295 12.87 -25.48 -11.28
N PRO A 296 12.38 -25.04 -10.10
CA PRO A 296 12.97 -23.92 -9.37
C PRO A 296 14.43 -24.16 -9.02
N VAL A 297 15.29 -23.19 -9.34
CA VAL A 297 16.73 -23.24 -9.06
C VAL A 297 17.20 -22.14 -8.10
N GLY A 298 16.36 -21.13 -7.86
CA GLY A 298 16.59 -20.13 -6.83
C GLY A 298 15.73 -18.90 -6.99
N GLU A 299 15.94 -17.92 -6.12
CA GLU A 299 15.18 -16.67 -6.10
C GLU A 299 16.13 -15.47 -6.09
N VAL A 300 15.67 -14.35 -6.65
CA VAL A 300 16.41 -13.09 -6.71
C VAL A 300 15.46 -11.91 -6.55
N TYR A 301 15.92 -10.83 -5.93
CA TYR A 301 15.19 -9.57 -5.90
C TYR A 301 15.65 -8.68 -7.05
N ALA A 302 14.69 -8.02 -7.70
CA ALA A 302 14.97 -6.88 -8.54
C ALA A 302 15.44 -5.69 -7.70
N ASP A 303 16.29 -4.86 -8.28
CA ASP A 303 16.70 -3.59 -7.70
C ASP A 303 15.46 -2.72 -7.43
N SER A 304 15.42 -2.05 -6.28
CA SER A 304 14.27 -1.25 -5.84
C SER A 304 14.06 0.04 -6.63
N GLN A 305 15.06 0.47 -7.42
CA GLN A 305 15.00 1.69 -8.21
C GLN A 305 14.98 1.43 -9.71
N THR A 306 15.74 0.47 -10.20
CA THR A 306 15.85 0.19 -11.64
C THR A 306 15.05 -1.01 -12.11
N GLY A 307 14.70 -1.92 -11.20
CA GLY A 307 14.04 -3.20 -11.55
C GLY A 307 15.00 -4.23 -12.15
N ASP A 308 16.30 -3.92 -12.26
CA ASP A 308 17.29 -4.84 -12.80
C ASP A 308 17.62 -5.95 -11.81
N TRP A 309 17.91 -7.14 -12.33
CA TRP A 309 18.36 -8.26 -11.53
C TRP A 309 19.44 -9.07 -12.25
N SER A 310 20.25 -9.76 -11.47
CA SER A 310 21.20 -10.74 -11.97
C SER A 310 21.22 -11.99 -11.10
N PHE A 311 21.27 -13.17 -11.73
CA PHE A 311 21.29 -14.45 -11.02
C PHE A 311 22.40 -15.35 -11.55
N THR A 312 23.24 -15.88 -10.67
CA THR A 312 24.36 -16.76 -11.04
C THR A 312 23.98 -18.22 -10.81
N LEU A 313 24.00 -19.00 -11.89
CA LEU A 313 23.84 -20.45 -11.90
C LEU A 313 25.22 -21.10 -11.90
N MET A 314 25.40 -22.14 -11.09
CA MET A 314 26.66 -22.86 -10.96
C MET A 314 26.44 -24.36 -11.11
N GLY A 315 27.38 -25.05 -11.76
CA GLY A 315 27.37 -26.51 -11.85
C GLY A 315 26.28 -27.07 -12.76
N LEU A 316 25.90 -26.34 -13.81
CA LEU A 316 24.91 -26.82 -14.78
C LEU A 316 25.40 -28.09 -15.48
N ASP A 317 24.50 -29.02 -15.76
CA ASP A 317 24.80 -30.26 -16.46
C ASP A 317 25.01 -30.03 -17.97
N ALA A 318 25.67 -30.96 -18.66
CA ALA A 318 25.85 -30.86 -20.11
C ALA A 318 24.54 -31.28 -20.79
N SER A 319 23.64 -30.31 -20.96
CA SER A 319 22.30 -30.52 -21.48
C SER A 319 21.70 -29.23 -22.03
N THR A 320 20.47 -29.32 -22.55
CA THR A 320 19.68 -28.13 -22.85
C THR A 320 19.03 -27.60 -21.57
N HIS A 321 19.32 -26.35 -21.25
CA HIS A 321 18.70 -25.61 -20.15
C HIS A 321 17.72 -24.59 -20.71
N ASN A 322 16.55 -24.49 -20.09
CA ASN A 322 15.51 -23.55 -20.49
C ASN A 322 15.15 -22.67 -19.30
N PHE A 323 15.78 -21.50 -19.23
CA PHE A 323 15.62 -20.59 -18.10
C PHE A 323 14.37 -19.74 -18.25
N VAL A 324 13.58 -19.65 -17.18
CA VAL A 324 12.41 -18.78 -17.06
C VAL A 324 12.51 -18.03 -15.75
N ALA A 325 12.28 -16.73 -15.77
CA ALA A 325 12.07 -15.94 -14.56
C ALA A 325 10.56 -15.86 -14.30
N LYS A 326 10.10 -16.25 -13.11
CA LYS A 326 8.69 -16.20 -12.70
C LYS A 326 8.52 -15.16 -11.60
N ALA A 327 7.52 -14.29 -11.74
CA ALA A 327 7.17 -13.36 -10.68
C ALA A 327 6.64 -14.11 -9.45
N LEU A 328 7.10 -13.73 -8.26
CA LEU A 328 6.45 -14.08 -6.99
C LEU A 328 5.58 -12.91 -6.48
N TYR A 329 5.08 -12.12 -7.42
CA TYR A 329 4.31 -10.90 -7.22
C TYR A 329 3.29 -10.75 -8.36
N GLY A 330 2.39 -9.77 -8.24
CA GLY A 330 1.39 -9.50 -9.27
C GLY A 330 0.52 -10.72 -9.55
N SER A 331 0.41 -11.11 -10.83
CA SER A 331 -0.32 -12.33 -11.23
C SER A 331 0.61 -13.50 -11.55
N GLU A 332 1.79 -13.52 -10.93
CA GLU A 332 2.81 -14.57 -11.08
C GLU A 332 3.23 -14.81 -12.55
N GLN A 333 3.31 -13.74 -13.34
CA GLN A 333 3.62 -13.84 -14.75
C GLN A 333 5.05 -14.39 -14.98
N PRO A 334 5.23 -15.31 -15.94
CA PRO A 334 6.55 -15.78 -16.35
C PRO A 334 7.16 -14.90 -17.44
N SER A 335 8.49 -14.92 -17.54
CA SER A 335 9.24 -14.36 -18.66
C SER A 335 9.14 -15.24 -19.90
N ALA A 336 9.54 -14.69 -21.05
CA ALA A 336 9.89 -15.52 -22.20
C ALA A 336 11.08 -16.44 -21.87
N PRO A 337 11.09 -17.70 -22.37
CA PRO A 337 12.16 -18.65 -22.12
C PRO A 337 13.51 -18.22 -22.70
N TYR A 338 14.59 -18.50 -21.98
CA TYR A 338 15.97 -18.30 -22.42
C TYR A 338 16.69 -19.65 -22.50
N LEU A 339 16.71 -20.22 -23.71
CA LEU A 339 17.34 -21.51 -23.97
C LEU A 339 18.87 -21.36 -24.10
N ILE A 340 19.61 -22.24 -23.43
CA ILE A 340 21.08 -22.36 -23.53
C ILE A 340 21.43 -23.85 -23.59
N VAL A 341 22.38 -24.21 -24.45
CA VAL A 341 22.92 -25.58 -24.48
C VAL A 341 24.28 -25.59 -23.81
N ILE A 342 24.40 -26.35 -22.71
CA ILE A 342 25.69 -26.61 -22.09
C ILE A 342 26.28 -27.85 -22.75
N ILE A 343 27.43 -27.68 -23.41
CA ILE A 343 28.16 -28.77 -24.06
C ILE A 343 29.28 -29.27 -23.14
N GLU A 344 29.75 -30.50 -23.33
CA GLU A 344 30.98 -30.91 -22.66
C GLU A 344 32.17 -30.25 -23.34
N THR A 345 33.19 -29.84 -22.58
CA THR A 345 34.50 -29.45 -23.17
C THR A 345 35.07 -30.51 -24.13
N ARG A 346 34.57 -31.76 -24.07
CA ARG A 346 34.90 -32.88 -24.94
C ARG A 346 34.19 -32.86 -26.30
N ASP A 347 33.25 -31.96 -26.52
CA ASP A 347 32.55 -31.80 -27.80
C ASP A 347 33.31 -30.89 -28.79
N VAL A 348 34.45 -30.32 -28.38
CA VAL A 348 35.41 -29.69 -29.31
C VAL A 348 36.23 -30.80 -29.96
N CYS A 349 35.83 -31.21 -31.16
CA CYS A 349 36.62 -32.10 -31.98
C CYS A 349 37.68 -31.28 -32.72
N GLU A 350 38.94 -31.29 -32.24
CA GLU A 350 40.06 -30.81 -33.04
C GLU A 350 40.42 -31.88 -34.08
N ILE A 351 40.28 -31.51 -35.36
CA ILE A 351 40.63 -32.38 -36.48
C ILE A 351 42.02 -32.01 -36.96
N TRP A 352 42.96 -32.92 -36.78
CA TRP A 352 44.32 -32.79 -37.27
C TRP A 352 44.46 -33.53 -38.61
N LEU A 353 44.75 -32.79 -39.69
CA LEU A 353 45.02 -33.34 -41.02
C LEU A 353 46.52 -33.28 -41.32
N GLN A 354 47.16 -34.44 -41.50
CA GLN A 354 48.54 -34.53 -41.97
C GLN A 354 48.61 -35.23 -43.34
N PRO A 355 49.38 -34.74 -44.32
CA PRO A 355 49.60 -35.46 -45.58
C PRO A 355 50.31 -36.79 -45.32
N SER A 356 49.85 -37.89 -45.92
CA SER A 356 50.53 -39.18 -45.75
C SER A 356 51.84 -39.17 -46.54
N THR A 357 52.95 -38.92 -45.83
CA THR A 357 54.35 -39.09 -46.27
C THR A 357 54.78 -38.35 -47.54
N GLY A 358 55.50 -37.24 -47.36
CA GLY A 358 56.58 -36.76 -48.25
C GLY A 358 56.28 -36.43 -49.72
N GLY A 359 55.06 -36.69 -50.21
CA GLY A 359 54.65 -36.37 -51.57
C GLY A 359 54.18 -34.92 -51.67
N THR A 360 54.82 -34.16 -52.55
CA THR A 360 54.56 -32.77 -52.93
C THR A 360 53.17 -32.52 -53.58
N GLY A 361 52.14 -33.30 -53.23
CA GLY A 361 50.87 -33.33 -53.96
C GLY A 361 49.58 -33.24 -53.12
N GLY A 362 49.65 -33.01 -51.80
CA GLY A 362 48.44 -32.71 -51.02
C GLY A 362 48.06 -31.24 -51.18
N VAL A 363 47.00 -30.93 -51.93
CA VAL A 363 46.47 -29.56 -51.99
C VAL A 363 45.69 -29.29 -50.72
N VAL A 364 46.22 -28.40 -49.88
CA VAL A 364 45.58 -27.88 -48.68
C VAL A 364 44.19 -27.30 -49.01
N PRO A 365 43.12 -27.60 -48.24
CA PRO A 365 41.83 -26.94 -48.40
C PRO A 365 41.98 -25.42 -48.30
N ALA A 366 41.51 -24.69 -49.29
CA ALA A 366 41.62 -23.23 -49.30
C ALA A 366 40.67 -22.59 -48.27
N ASN A 367 40.98 -21.37 -47.82
CA ASN A 367 39.99 -20.55 -47.14
C ASN A 367 38.74 -20.46 -48.02
N GLY A 368 37.57 -20.69 -47.43
CA GLY A 368 36.29 -20.78 -48.11
C GLY A 368 35.84 -22.21 -48.44
N SER A 369 36.69 -23.23 -48.30
CA SER A 369 36.27 -24.63 -48.33
C SER A 369 35.25 -24.91 -47.22
N ILE A 370 34.27 -25.78 -47.49
CA ILE A 370 33.22 -26.13 -46.53
C ILE A 370 33.53 -27.51 -45.95
N LEU A 371 33.60 -27.59 -44.62
CA LEU A 371 33.67 -28.83 -43.86
C LEU A 371 32.26 -29.20 -43.39
N GLN A 372 31.74 -30.33 -43.87
CA GLN A 372 30.38 -30.77 -43.51
C GLN A 372 30.43 -31.91 -42.50
N PHE A 373 29.57 -31.81 -41.48
CA PHE A 373 29.27 -32.82 -40.47
C PHE A 373 27.80 -33.20 -40.58
N GLU A 374 27.48 -34.48 -40.47
CA GLU A 374 26.10 -34.98 -40.46
C GLU A 374 25.94 -35.96 -39.30
N ASP A 375 24.87 -35.80 -38.52
CA ASP A 375 24.54 -36.70 -37.42
C ASP A 375 23.69 -37.91 -37.88
N TYR A 376 23.41 -38.84 -36.96
CA TYR A 376 22.59 -40.04 -37.24
C TYR A 376 21.11 -39.75 -37.54
N ARG A 377 20.65 -38.53 -37.34
CA ARG A 377 19.28 -38.06 -37.63
C ARG A 377 19.23 -37.20 -38.90
N SER A 378 20.30 -37.20 -39.69
CA SER A 378 20.43 -36.45 -40.93
C SER A 378 20.46 -34.93 -40.75
N MET A 379 20.85 -34.44 -39.56
CA MET A 379 21.09 -33.02 -39.36
C MET A 379 22.47 -32.65 -39.90
N ARG A 380 22.51 -31.77 -40.91
CA ARG A 380 23.75 -31.32 -41.56
C ARG A 380 24.22 -29.98 -41.01
N LEU A 381 25.48 -29.95 -40.57
CA LEU A 381 26.19 -28.76 -40.16
C LEU A 381 27.36 -28.53 -41.11
N GLY A 382 27.26 -27.49 -41.96
CA GLY A 382 28.34 -27.10 -42.87
C GLY A 382 29.12 -25.90 -42.32
N PHE A 383 30.41 -26.05 -42.05
CA PHE A 383 31.25 -24.98 -41.55
C PHE A 383 32.18 -24.45 -42.63
N GLN A 384 32.25 -23.13 -42.81
CA GLN A 384 33.20 -22.52 -43.73
C GLN A 384 34.58 -22.41 -43.06
N ILE A 385 35.63 -22.80 -43.76
CA ILE A 385 37.01 -22.62 -43.32
C ILE A 385 37.40 -21.16 -43.54
N ILE A 386 37.51 -20.39 -42.46
CA ILE A 386 37.73 -18.93 -42.54
C ILE A 386 39.23 -18.61 -42.65
N SER A 387 40.09 -19.44 -42.06
CA SER A 387 41.54 -19.28 -42.12
C SER A 387 42.28 -20.60 -41.95
N PHE A 388 43.36 -20.78 -42.72
CA PHE A 388 44.28 -21.90 -42.62
C PHE A 388 45.73 -21.37 -42.50
N ALA A 389 46.46 -21.77 -41.46
CA ALA A 389 47.84 -21.34 -41.22
C ALA A 389 48.87 -22.38 -41.73
N LYS A 390 50.06 -21.92 -42.15
CA LYS A 390 51.14 -22.78 -42.65
C LYS A 390 51.95 -23.34 -41.47
N GLY A 391 51.84 -24.64 -41.19
CA GLY A 391 52.43 -25.32 -40.03
C GLY A 391 51.54 -26.48 -39.56
N GLU A 392 51.58 -26.84 -38.28
CA GLU A 392 50.48 -27.59 -37.65
C GLU A 392 49.14 -26.92 -37.98
N HIS A 393 48.25 -27.64 -38.65
CA HIS A 393 47.10 -27.05 -39.32
C HIS A 393 45.90 -27.00 -38.38
N VAL A 394 45.75 -25.90 -37.65
CA VAL A 394 44.56 -25.58 -36.85
C VAL A 394 43.47 -25.03 -37.76
N VAL A 395 42.28 -25.64 -37.73
CA VAL A 395 41.12 -25.22 -38.53
C VAL A 395 40.07 -24.60 -37.62
N THR A 396 39.69 -23.34 -37.89
CA THR A 396 38.61 -22.64 -37.19
C THR A 396 37.33 -22.68 -38.02
N LEU A 397 36.20 -23.04 -37.39
CA LEU A 397 34.92 -23.36 -38.04
C LEU A 397 33.81 -22.35 -37.63
N SER A 398 32.87 -22.02 -38.53
CA SER A 398 31.62 -21.26 -38.23
C SER A 398 30.37 -21.88 -38.90
N SER A 399 29.24 -22.02 -38.18
CA SER A 399 28.00 -22.73 -38.63
C SER A 399 26.93 -21.85 -39.33
N PRO A 400 25.87 -22.40 -40.00
CA PRO A 400 25.89 -23.54 -40.94
C PRO A 400 25.18 -23.28 -42.32
N MET A 401 25.55 -24.06 -43.37
CA MET A 401 24.87 -24.12 -44.69
C MET A 401 24.51 -25.56 -45.16
N SER A 402 23.48 -25.67 -46.03
CA SER A 402 22.65 -26.85 -46.38
C SER A 402 23.17 -27.87 -47.43
N GLU A 403 23.05 -29.16 -47.09
CA GLU A 403 22.70 -30.41 -47.85
C GLU A 403 23.09 -30.67 -49.34
N THR A 404 23.79 -31.79 -49.70
CA THR A 404 23.28 -33.06 -50.32
C THR A 404 24.36 -34.12 -50.73
N LEU A 405 24.18 -35.40 -50.32
CA LEU A 405 24.72 -36.72 -50.78
C LEU A 405 26.24 -37.09 -50.66
N SER A 406 26.65 -38.36 -50.50
CA SER A 406 26.85 -39.20 -49.29
C SER A 406 27.96 -40.25 -49.53
N TYR A 407 28.83 -40.61 -48.56
CA TYR A 407 29.44 -41.97 -48.35
C TYR A 407 29.98 -42.14 -46.90
N THR A 408 29.93 -43.36 -46.35
CA THR A 408 29.98 -43.69 -44.90
C THR A 408 31.36 -44.14 -44.38
N VAL A 409 31.77 -43.67 -43.19
CA VAL A 409 32.83 -44.29 -42.36
C VAL A 409 32.32 -44.49 -40.92
N ARG A 410 32.54 -45.67 -40.35
CA ARG A 410 32.07 -46.08 -39.02
C ARG A 410 33.15 -45.79 -37.97
N ILE A 411 32.85 -44.95 -36.98
CA ILE A 411 33.68 -44.76 -35.77
C ILE A 411 32.80 -45.09 -34.56
N VAL A 412 33.25 -46.01 -33.72
CA VAL A 412 32.62 -46.38 -32.45
C VAL A 412 33.63 -46.03 -31.35
N ASN A 413 33.25 -45.19 -30.39
CA ASN A 413 34.03 -44.93 -29.17
C ASN A 413 33.33 -45.59 -27.96
N PRO A 414 34.02 -46.27 -27.03
CA PRO A 414 33.40 -47.01 -25.95
C PRO A 414 33.22 -46.10 -24.72
N GLY A 415 31.99 -45.66 -24.46
CA GLY A 415 31.72 -44.85 -23.27
C GLY A 415 30.33 -44.24 -23.21
N ILE A 416 29.30 -45.07 -23.25
CA ILE A 416 27.92 -44.85 -22.76
C ILE A 416 27.37 -43.41 -22.86
N ARG A 417 27.05 -42.99 -24.09
CA ARG A 417 25.73 -42.46 -24.52
C ARG A 417 25.79 -42.35 -26.04
N GLU A 418 24.89 -43.04 -26.73
CA GLU A 418 24.84 -43.08 -28.19
C GLU A 418 24.50 -41.69 -28.77
N TYR A 419 25.51 -40.95 -29.20
CA TYR A 419 25.33 -39.78 -30.05
C TYR A 419 26.18 -39.91 -31.32
N GLY A 420 25.53 -40.47 -32.34
CA GLY A 420 25.84 -40.17 -33.74
C GLY A 420 26.98 -40.91 -34.40
N VAL A 421 26.67 -41.48 -35.57
CA VAL A 421 27.64 -41.68 -36.64
C VAL A 421 27.90 -40.30 -37.26
N TRP A 422 29.16 -39.93 -37.43
CA TRP A 422 29.55 -38.63 -37.99
C TRP A 422 30.26 -38.83 -39.33
N ILE A 423 29.80 -38.12 -40.36
CA ILE A 423 30.33 -38.17 -41.73
C ILE A 423 31.10 -36.88 -42.01
N PHE A 424 32.28 -37.00 -42.63
CA PHE A 424 33.12 -35.87 -43.04
C PHE A 424 33.25 -35.84 -44.57
N THR A 425 32.89 -34.73 -45.20
CA THR A 425 33.11 -34.50 -46.63
C THR A 425 34.05 -33.31 -46.81
N ILE A 426 35.19 -33.53 -47.47
CA ILE A 426 36.17 -32.50 -47.84
C ILE A 426 36.51 -32.68 -49.31
N ASN A 427 36.35 -31.64 -50.13
CA ASN A 427 36.68 -31.68 -51.55
C ASN A 427 38.13 -31.24 -51.79
N GLY A 428 38.96 -32.16 -52.30
CA GLY A 428 40.34 -31.89 -52.75
C GLY A 428 41.14 -33.18 -52.98
N PRO A 429 42.08 -33.26 -53.94
CA PRO A 429 42.84 -34.48 -54.18
C PRO A 429 43.91 -34.72 -53.09
N GLY A 430 44.00 -35.95 -52.56
CA GLY A 430 45.11 -36.35 -51.69
C GLY A 430 44.83 -37.57 -50.81
N VAL A 431 45.86 -38.02 -50.08
CA VAL A 431 45.74 -39.01 -49.01
C VAL A 431 46.21 -38.33 -47.74
N TYR A 432 45.35 -38.26 -46.72
CA TYR A 432 45.68 -37.63 -45.45
C TYR A 432 45.46 -38.63 -44.33
N THR A 433 46.18 -38.41 -43.24
CA THR A 433 45.92 -39.09 -41.99
C THR A 433 45.14 -38.14 -41.09
N ALA A 434 43.92 -38.53 -40.70
CA ALA A 434 43.11 -37.82 -39.72
C ALA A 434 43.40 -38.39 -38.33
N ASN A 435 43.86 -37.52 -37.43
CA ASN A 435 44.02 -37.84 -36.02
C ASN A 435 42.99 -37.04 -35.22
N PHE A 436 42.32 -37.71 -34.29
CA PHE A 436 41.32 -37.11 -33.42
C PHE A 436 41.90 -37.03 -32.03
N TYR A 437 41.94 -35.84 -31.46
CA TYR A 437 42.43 -35.61 -30.11
C TYR A 437 41.30 -35.12 -29.22
N GLY A 438 41.34 -35.54 -27.97
CA GLY A 438 40.44 -35.04 -26.94
C GLY A 438 40.98 -33.74 -26.34
N PRO A 439 40.20 -33.09 -25.47
CA PRO A 439 40.56 -31.79 -24.88
C PRO A 439 41.82 -31.83 -24.01
N THR A 440 42.27 -33.02 -23.63
CA THR A 440 43.50 -33.25 -22.87
C THR A 440 44.72 -33.46 -23.75
N GLY A 441 44.60 -33.30 -25.07
CA GLY A 441 45.66 -33.60 -26.05
C GLY A 441 45.90 -35.11 -26.26
N GLN A 442 45.05 -35.97 -25.68
CA GLN A 442 45.16 -37.42 -25.86
C GLN A 442 44.51 -37.83 -27.17
N GLN A 443 45.22 -38.64 -27.97
CA GLN A 443 44.68 -39.22 -29.19
C GLN A 443 43.51 -40.17 -28.87
N LEU A 444 42.31 -39.85 -29.36
CA LEU A 444 41.06 -40.57 -29.08
C LEU A 444 40.90 -41.83 -29.93
N THR A 445 41.53 -41.85 -31.11
CA THR A 445 41.39 -42.94 -32.08
C THR A 445 42.70 -43.18 -32.82
N ALA A 446 42.89 -44.41 -33.33
CA ALA A 446 44.04 -44.72 -34.17
C ALA A 446 44.02 -43.84 -35.45
N PRO A 447 45.20 -43.45 -35.99
CA PRO A 447 45.27 -42.60 -37.18
C PRO A 447 44.49 -43.20 -38.35
N TYR A 448 43.53 -42.46 -38.91
CA TYR A 448 42.75 -42.93 -40.06
C TYR A 448 43.38 -42.43 -41.36
N THR A 449 43.64 -43.34 -42.29
CA THR A 449 44.01 -42.94 -43.65
C THR A 449 42.75 -42.61 -44.43
N VAL A 450 42.56 -41.32 -44.73
CA VAL A 450 41.46 -40.82 -45.54
C VAL A 450 42.01 -40.57 -46.94
N LYS A 451 41.44 -41.27 -47.92
CA LYS A 451 41.76 -41.10 -49.34
C LYS A 451 40.68 -40.23 -49.97
N PHE A 452 41.07 -39.05 -50.42
CA PHE A 452 40.21 -38.09 -51.07
C PHE A 452 40.33 -38.34 -52.59
N ILE A 453 39.19 -38.63 -53.24
CA ILE A 453 39.10 -38.94 -54.69
C ILE A 453 38.82 -37.66 -55.46
#